data_AF-A0AAP9H7Q6-F1
#
_entry.id   AF-A0AAP9H7Q6-F1
#
_cell.length_a   1.000
_cell.length_b   1.000
_cell.length_c   1.000
_cell.angle_alpha   90.00
_cell.angle_beta   90.00
_cell.angle_gamma   90.00
#
_symmetry.space_group_name_H-M   'P 1'
#
loop_
_entity.id
_entity.type
_entity.pdbx_description
1 polymer ?
#
loop_
_entity_poly.entity_id
_entity_poly.type
_entity_poly.pdbx_seq_one_letter_code
_entity_poly.pdbx_strand_id
1 'polypeptide(L)'
;MTTKYFALLTTQGAARLANAAALGTKLQITQMAVGDGGDTLPTPDASQTALIGEKRRAALNSLSIDTANSSQIIAEQIIPESEGGFWIREIGLFDADGVMIAVANCAETYKPQLAEGSGRTQTVRMIIIVNSTGAVTLKIDPAVVLATRQYVDNAVIEVKAYTDDLMAKHVAAANPHSQYLQAANALKEIKDAGKAADALDNLGLTILGAGSALPVGIPVPWPTATAPTGWIKCNGASFSSATYPELAKAYPALKLPDLRGEFLRGWDDGRGVDSGRALLSLQDHTMQMHNHYMYTQGALAGTIWAPIDDTNNSQTNGDAAIGNGTSSGIWSTQSNGTVGNFASETRPRNVAFNYIVRAA
;
A
#
# COMPACT_ATOMS: atom_id res chain seq x y z
N MET A 1 -0.09 37.37 64.13
CA MET A 1 -0.29 36.08 64.82
C MET A 1 0.84 35.16 64.39
N THR A 2 1.69 34.72 65.31
CA THR A 2 2.68 33.68 65.01
C THR A 2 1.95 32.36 64.79
N THR A 3 2.11 31.75 63.62
CA THR A 3 1.57 30.43 63.32
C THR A 3 2.21 29.39 64.25
N LYS A 4 1.39 28.66 65.01
CA LYS A 4 1.87 27.69 66.02
C LYS A 4 2.67 26.54 65.40
N TYR A 5 2.30 26.10 64.20
CA TYR A 5 2.98 25.06 63.44
C TYR A 5 3.38 25.60 62.08
N PHE A 6 4.62 25.37 61.68
CA PHE A 6 5.16 25.85 60.42
C PHE A 6 6.35 25.01 59.98
N ALA A 7 6.64 25.07 58.69
CA ALA A 7 7.82 24.50 58.07
C ALA A 7 8.71 25.63 57.55
N LEU A 8 10.02 25.44 57.63
CA LEU A 8 11.00 26.36 57.05
C LEU A 8 12.14 25.60 56.38
N LEU A 9 12.78 26.27 55.43
CA LEU A 9 14.04 25.82 54.85
C LEU A 9 15.18 26.14 55.81
N THR A 10 16.08 25.18 56.03
CA THR A 10 17.33 25.47 56.75
C THR A 10 18.23 26.35 55.88
N THR A 11 19.20 27.03 56.50
CA THR A 11 20.19 27.82 55.76
C THR A 11 20.95 26.96 54.75
N GLN A 12 21.25 25.71 55.11
CA GLN A 12 21.89 24.75 54.20
C GLN A 12 20.95 24.31 53.07
N GLY A 13 19.67 24.05 53.37
CA GLY A 13 18.67 23.68 52.37
C GLY A 13 18.41 24.77 51.35
N ALA A 14 18.28 26.02 51.81
CA ALA A 14 18.14 27.18 50.95
C ALA A 14 19.36 27.36 50.03
N ALA A 15 20.58 27.20 50.57
CA ALA A 15 21.81 27.28 49.78
C ALA A 15 21.90 26.16 48.73
N ARG A 16 21.55 24.92 49.09
CA ARG A 16 21.55 23.77 48.16
C ARG A 16 20.50 23.91 47.06
N LEU A 17 19.30 24.39 47.39
CA LEU A 17 18.26 24.68 46.40
C LEU A 17 18.68 25.80 45.44
N ALA A 18 19.30 26.87 45.96
CA ALA A 18 19.82 27.96 45.14
C ALA A 18 20.95 27.49 44.21
N ASN A 19 21.89 26.69 44.70
CA ASN A 19 22.96 26.10 43.89
C ASN A 19 22.42 25.16 42.82
N ALA A 20 21.44 24.32 43.17
CA ALA A 20 20.79 23.42 42.23
C ALA A 20 20.14 24.21 41.08
N ALA A 21 19.40 25.28 41.41
CA ALA A 21 18.78 26.16 40.43
C ALA A 21 19.82 26.89 39.55
N ALA A 22 20.92 27.37 40.13
CA ALA A 22 21.97 28.10 39.39
C ALA A 22 22.78 27.21 38.43
N LEU A 23 23.04 25.96 38.83
CA LEU A 23 23.81 24.99 38.04
C LEU A 23 22.95 24.16 37.08
N GLY A 24 21.62 24.31 37.11
CA GLY A 24 20.69 23.47 36.34
C GLY A 24 20.65 22.00 36.79
N THR A 25 21.14 21.71 38.00
CA THR A 25 21.10 20.37 38.62
C THR A 25 19.86 20.21 39.50
N LYS A 26 19.48 18.98 39.83
CA LYS A 26 18.32 18.72 40.71
C LYS A 26 18.76 18.19 42.07
N LEU A 27 18.28 18.84 43.13
CA LEU A 27 18.44 18.39 44.51
C LEU A 27 17.57 17.15 44.77
N GLN A 28 18.21 16.09 45.25
CA GLN A 28 17.56 14.82 45.57
C GLN A 28 17.18 14.82 47.05
N ILE A 29 15.93 15.15 47.37
CA ILE A 29 15.40 14.97 48.73
C ILE A 29 14.95 13.52 48.84
N THR A 30 15.61 12.73 49.67
CA THR A 30 15.46 11.27 49.67
C THR A 30 14.81 10.73 50.94
N GLN A 31 14.99 11.41 52.08
CA GLN A 31 14.60 10.92 53.38
C GLN A 31 13.78 11.96 54.15
N MET A 32 12.84 11.44 54.95
CA MET A 32 12.16 12.19 55.99
C MET A 32 12.45 11.53 57.33
N ALA A 33 12.75 12.36 58.32
CA ALA A 33 12.89 11.95 59.70
C ALA A 33 11.82 12.61 60.59
N VAL A 34 11.45 11.92 61.65
CA VAL A 34 10.54 12.39 62.69
C VAL A 34 11.21 12.26 64.04
N GLY A 35 10.91 13.20 64.93
CA GLY A 35 11.48 13.25 66.27
C GLY A 35 10.50 13.67 67.35
N ASP A 36 10.88 13.44 68.60
CA ASP A 36 10.11 13.80 69.78
C ASP A 36 10.44 15.21 70.29
N GLY A 37 11.37 15.94 69.66
CA GLY A 37 11.74 17.30 70.03
C GLY A 37 12.47 17.44 71.37
N GLY A 38 13.03 16.35 71.92
CA GLY A 38 13.61 16.35 73.25
C GLY A 38 12.55 16.52 74.34
N ASP A 39 11.44 15.78 74.21
CA ASP A 39 10.28 15.80 75.11
C ASP A 39 9.47 17.09 75.19
N THR A 40 9.80 18.08 74.37
CA THR A 40 9.08 19.36 74.28
C THR A 40 8.75 19.69 72.83
N LEU A 41 7.72 20.52 72.58
CA LEU A 41 7.41 20.98 71.23
C LEU A 41 8.48 21.97 70.76
N PRO A 42 9.31 21.62 69.77
CA PRO A 42 10.41 22.49 69.37
C PRO A 42 9.90 23.63 68.46
N THR A 43 10.61 24.74 68.48
CA THR A 43 10.43 25.81 67.48
C THR A 43 11.43 25.57 66.36
N PRO A 44 10.97 25.36 65.10
CA PRO A 44 11.88 25.20 63.98
C PRO A 44 12.81 26.41 63.82
N ASP A 45 14.09 26.15 63.61
CA ASP A 45 15.14 27.16 63.38
C ASP A 45 15.90 26.85 62.09
N ALA A 46 16.13 27.88 61.27
CA ALA A 46 16.88 27.78 60.02
C ALA A 46 18.33 27.34 60.21
N SER A 47 18.90 27.56 61.40
CA SER A 47 20.27 27.12 61.72
C SER A 47 20.40 25.60 61.99
N GLN A 48 19.29 24.88 62.12
CA GLN A 48 19.30 23.45 62.44
C GLN A 48 19.99 22.62 61.35
N THR A 49 20.81 21.69 61.80
CA THR A 49 21.50 20.69 60.96
C THR A 49 21.02 19.26 61.26
N ALA A 50 20.38 19.05 62.40
CA ALA A 50 19.81 17.80 62.87
C ALA A 50 18.52 18.07 63.67
N LEU A 51 17.67 17.04 63.80
CA LEU A 51 16.51 17.08 64.68
C LEU A 51 16.97 16.99 66.14
N ILE A 52 16.23 17.58 67.08
CA ILE A 52 16.60 17.64 68.49
C ILE A 52 16.54 16.25 69.13
N GLY A 53 15.53 15.45 68.77
CA GLY A 53 15.31 14.11 69.27
C GLY A 53 14.80 13.17 68.18
N GLU A 54 15.63 12.94 67.16
CA GLU A 54 15.29 12.02 66.07
C GLU A 54 14.95 10.61 66.58
N LYS A 55 13.79 10.09 66.17
CA LYS A 55 13.34 8.73 66.52
C LYS A 55 13.36 7.79 65.33
N ARG A 56 13.08 8.33 64.16
CA ARG A 56 12.98 7.53 62.95
C ARG A 56 13.36 8.37 61.74
N ARG A 57 14.12 7.76 60.85
CA ARG A 57 14.45 8.26 59.52
C ARG A 57 14.26 7.15 58.51
N ALA A 58 13.54 7.44 57.43
CA ALA A 58 13.39 6.51 56.33
C ALA A 58 13.20 7.24 55.00
N ALA A 59 13.21 6.50 53.90
CA ALA A 59 12.98 7.07 52.58
C ALA A 59 11.58 7.70 52.47
N LEU A 60 11.47 8.71 51.60
CA LEU A 60 10.18 9.30 51.21
C LEU A 60 9.36 8.30 50.37
N ASN A 61 8.05 8.30 50.60
CA ASN A 61 7.09 7.56 49.78
C ASN A 61 6.66 8.41 48.58
N SER A 62 6.47 9.71 48.78
CA SER A 62 6.04 10.64 47.75
C SER A 62 6.69 12.01 47.95
N LEU A 63 7.09 12.63 46.85
CA LEU A 63 7.54 14.02 46.76
C LEU A 63 6.98 14.63 45.49
N SER A 64 5.98 15.49 45.62
CA SER A 64 5.23 16.10 44.51
C SER A 64 5.10 17.61 44.66
N ILE A 65 4.78 18.29 43.55
CA ILE A 65 4.41 19.72 43.57
C ILE A 65 2.91 19.81 43.87
N ASP A 66 2.51 20.80 44.67
CA ASP A 66 1.08 21.07 44.89
C ASP A 66 0.43 21.59 43.60
N THR A 67 -0.65 20.94 43.16
CA THR A 67 -1.42 21.33 41.98
C THR A 67 -2.08 22.70 42.12
N ALA A 68 -2.39 23.14 43.34
CA ALA A 68 -2.98 24.46 43.60
C ALA A 68 -1.92 25.56 43.76
N ASN A 69 -0.66 25.19 44.05
CA ASN A 69 0.43 26.15 44.26
C ASN A 69 1.78 25.59 43.78
N SER A 70 2.22 26.05 42.61
CA SER A 70 3.47 25.60 41.97
C SER A 70 4.75 25.91 42.74
N SER A 71 4.68 26.71 43.81
CA SER A 71 5.80 27.04 44.69
C SER A 71 5.85 26.17 45.95
N GLN A 72 4.93 25.22 46.10
CA GLN A 72 4.89 24.29 47.24
C GLN A 72 5.29 22.88 46.82
N ILE A 73 6.14 22.27 47.63
CA ILE A 73 6.49 20.86 47.53
C ILE A 73 5.89 20.14 48.73
N ILE A 74 5.20 19.03 48.43
CA ILE A 74 4.60 18.14 49.41
C ILE A 74 5.48 16.90 49.51
N ALA A 75 6.10 16.71 50.67
CA ALA A 75 6.85 15.52 51.01
C ALA A 75 6.00 14.63 51.93
N GLU A 76 5.89 13.35 51.60
CA GLU A 76 5.11 12.39 52.36
C GLU A 76 5.91 11.14 52.73
N GLN A 77 5.68 10.71 53.96
CA GLN A 77 6.21 9.47 54.49
C GLN A 77 5.13 8.73 55.26
N ILE A 78 5.07 7.42 55.07
CA ILE A 78 4.20 6.51 55.81
C ILE A 78 5.05 5.80 56.86
N ILE A 79 4.60 5.89 58.11
CA ILE A 79 5.15 5.13 59.24
C ILE A 79 4.25 3.90 59.44
N PRO A 80 4.76 2.68 59.18
CA PRO A 80 3.98 1.46 59.32
C PRO A 80 3.64 1.18 60.80
N GLU A 81 2.72 0.24 61.05
CA GLU A 81 2.34 -0.18 62.41
C GLU A 81 3.45 -0.88 63.19
N SER A 82 4.44 -1.45 62.48
CA SER A 82 5.61 -2.12 63.04
C SER A 82 6.62 -1.17 63.70
N GLU A 83 6.56 0.12 63.38
CA GLU A 83 7.48 1.15 63.88
C GLU A 83 6.69 2.19 64.68
N GLY A 84 7.00 2.35 65.97
CA GLY A 84 6.29 3.28 66.85
C GLY A 84 6.92 3.36 68.24
N GLY A 85 6.11 3.71 69.24
CA GLY A 85 6.54 3.88 70.62
C GLY A 85 7.16 5.25 70.91
N PHE A 86 6.84 6.26 70.09
CA PHE A 86 7.39 7.60 70.23
C PHE A 86 6.40 8.70 69.87
N TRP A 87 6.66 9.89 70.41
CA TRP A 87 5.96 11.12 70.05
C TRP A 87 6.55 11.72 68.78
N ILE A 88 5.69 12.25 67.92
CA ILE A 88 6.07 13.03 66.74
C ILE A 88 5.75 14.48 67.05
N ARG A 89 6.80 15.30 67.13
CA ARG A 89 6.74 16.75 67.40
C ARG A 89 7.52 17.57 66.38
N GLU A 90 8.54 16.98 65.76
CA GLU A 90 9.35 17.58 64.71
C GLU A 90 9.48 16.66 63.49
N ILE A 91 9.66 17.27 62.33
CA ILE A 91 9.83 16.61 61.03
C ILE A 91 11.00 17.28 60.33
N GLY A 92 11.91 16.48 59.77
CA GLY A 92 13.05 16.94 58.99
C GLY A 92 13.09 16.30 57.61
N LEU A 93 13.40 17.07 56.58
CA LEU A 93 13.68 16.57 55.23
C LEU A 93 15.17 16.59 54.95
N PHE A 94 15.67 15.51 54.37
CA PHE A 94 17.10 15.32 54.11
C PHE A 94 17.38 14.93 52.67
N ASP A 95 18.50 15.42 52.14
CA ASP A 95 18.96 15.06 50.82
C ASP A 95 19.75 13.74 50.78
N ALA A 96 20.21 13.34 49.59
CA ALA A 96 21.01 12.14 49.39
C ALA A 96 22.36 12.14 50.14
N ASP A 97 22.89 13.32 50.48
CA ASP A 97 24.14 13.46 51.25
C ASP A 97 23.89 13.49 52.77
N GLY A 98 22.63 13.38 53.20
CA GLY A 98 22.23 13.45 54.60
C GLY A 98 22.15 14.87 55.18
N VAL A 99 22.18 15.91 54.34
CA VAL A 99 22.04 17.30 54.78
C VAL A 99 20.56 17.63 54.99
N MET A 100 20.25 18.27 56.13
CA MET A 100 18.89 18.73 56.43
C MET A 100 18.52 19.90 55.53
N ILE A 101 17.49 19.71 54.71
CA ILE A 101 16.97 20.71 53.76
C ILE A 101 15.88 21.57 54.40
N ALA A 102 15.02 20.96 55.20
CA ALA A 102 13.90 21.66 55.82
C ALA A 102 13.57 21.04 57.17
N VAL A 103 13.01 21.85 58.05
CA VAL A 103 12.54 21.45 59.37
C VAL A 103 11.14 22.02 59.62
N ALA A 104 10.30 21.24 60.28
CA ALA A 104 8.96 21.63 60.69
C ALA A 104 8.64 21.11 62.08
N ASN A 105 7.74 21.80 62.76
CA ASN A 105 7.07 21.28 63.94
C ASN A 105 5.64 20.85 63.58
N CYS A 106 5.09 19.91 64.35
CA CYS A 106 3.72 19.45 64.17
C CYS A 106 3.00 19.33 65.52
N ALA A 107 1.66 19.19 65.47
CA ALA A 107 0.89 18.89 66.67
C ALA A 107 1.37 17.57 67.29
N GLU A 108 1.56 17.58 68.61
CA GLU A 108 2.06 16.43 69.35
C GLU A 108 1.16 15.21 69.11
N THR A 109 1.71 14.20 68.45
CA THR A 109 0.98 12.98 68.10
C THR A 109 1.78 11.77 68.54
N TYR A 110 1.18 10.93 69.38
CA TYR A 110 1.78 9.67 69.77
C TYR A 110 1.54 8.61 68.69
N LYS A 111 2.63 7.96 68.24
CA LYS A 111 2.59 6.86 67.28
C LYS A 111 2.80 5.55 68.04
N PRO A 112 1.73 4.80 68.37
CA PRO A 112 1.87 3.54 69.08
C PRO A 112 2.52 2.47 68.19
N GLN A 113 3.23 1.54 68.83
CA GLN A 113 3.74 0.33 68.20
C GLN A 113 2.77 -0.83 68.44
N LEU A 114 2.66 -1.77 67.49
CA LEU A 114 1.76 -2.91 67.59
C LEU A 114 1.90 -3.71 68.91
N ALA A 115 3.12 -3.78 69.48
CA ALA A 115 3.41 -4.43 70.76
C ALA A 115 2.70 -3.78 71.97
N GLU A 116 2.26 -2.52 71.85
CA GLU A 116 1.49 -1.80 72.87
C GLU A 116 -0.02 -2.10 72.78
N GLY A 117 -0.42 -3.04 71.91
CA GLY A 117 -1.82 -3.43 71.71
C GLY A 117 -2.62 -2.52 70.77
N SER A 118 -1.97 -1.53 70.15
CA SER A 118 -2.57 -0.61 69.17
C SER A 118 -1.62 -0.37 68.00
N GLY A 119 -1.84 -1.07 66.89
CA GLY A 119 -1.16 -0.81 65.62
C GLY A 119 -1.85 0.33 64.87
N ARG A 120 -1.11 1.38 64.54
CA ARG A 120 -1.59 2.49 63.70
C ARG A 120 -0.62 2.72 62.57
N THR A 121 -1.09 2.82 61.34
CA THR A 121 -0.31 3.38 60.23
C THR A 121 -0.50 4.89 60.24
N GLN A 122 0.60 5.65 60.21
CA GLN A 122 0.55 7.11 60.28
C GLN A 122 1.25 7.72 59.07
N THR A 123 0.50 8.49 58.29
CA THR A 123 1.06 9.32 57.22
C THR A 123 1.50 10.66 57.81
N VAL A 124 2.74 11.03 57.52
CA VAL A 124 3.35 12.32 57.86
C VAL A 124 3.53 13.08 56.55
N ARG A 125 2.96 14.29 56.49
CA ARG A 125 3.02 15.18 55.34
C ARG A 125 3.67 16.49 55.76
N MET A 126 4.73 16.87 55.06
CA MET A 126 5.40 18.16 55.25
C MET A 126 5.28 18.96 53.96
N ILE A 127 4.79 20.20 54.08
CA ILE A 127 4.65 21.13 52.96
C ILE A 127 5.71 22.21 53.13
N ILE A 128 6.55 22.39 52.11
CA ILE A 128 7.58 23.44 52.10
C ILE A 128 7.36 24.38 50.93
N ILE A 129 7.63 25.66 51.15
CA ILE A 129 7.64 26.68 50.09
C ILE A 129 9.07 26.82 49.59
N VAL A 130 9.27 26.72 48.28
CA VAL A 130 10.58 26.89 47.63
C VAL A 130 10.51 27.98 46.57
N ASN A 131 11.66 28.58 46.25
CA ASN A 131 11.78 29.59 45.19
C ASN A 131 11.81 28.97 43.77
N SER A 132 12.20 27.71 43.63
CA SER A 132 12.26 26.98 42.37
C SER A 132 11.95 25.50 42.60
N THR A 133 10.76 25.05 42.21
CA THR A 133 10.37 23.64 42.25
C THR A 133 11.06 22.80 41.17
N GLY A 134 11.53 23.43 40.09
CA GLY A 134 12.30 22.75 39.03
C GLY A 134 13.70 22.28 39.47
N ALA A 135 14.21 22.83 40.57
CA ALA A 135 15.50 22.47 41.16
C ALA A 135 15.43 21.21 42.07
N VAL A 136 14.26 20.56 42.19
CA VAL A 136 14.06 19.37 43.03
C VAL A 136 13.68 18.16 42.19
N THR A 137 14.26 17.01 42.51
CA THR A 137 13.85 15.75 41.89
C THR A 137 12.61 15.21 42.57
N LEU A 138 11.50 15.17 41.83
CA LEU A 138 10.25 14.61 42.31
C LEU A 138 10.35 13.08 42.35
N LYS A 139 9.89 12.50 43.46
CA LYS A 139 9.82 11.05 43.65
C LYS A 139 8.34 10.69 43.74
N ILE A 140 7.82 10.15 42.65
CA ILE A 140 6.49 9.54 42.63
C ILE A 140 6.73 8.04 42.69
N ASP A 141 6.57 7.44 43.86
CA ASP A 141 6.49 5.98 43.97
C ASP A 141 5.02 5.57 44.01
N PRO A 142 4.43 5.18 42.87
CA PRO A 142 3.02 4.83 42.78
C PRO A 142 2.67 3.49 43.46
N ALA A 143 3.66 2.75 44.00
CA ALA A 143 3.44 1.42 44.58
C ALA A 143 3.26 1.42 46.11
N VAL A 144 3.66 2.47 46.83
CA VAL A 144 3.75 2.43 48.32
C VAL A 144 2.66 3.22 49.03
N VAL A 145 1.87 4.02 48.32
CA VAL A 145 0.71 4.71 48.88
C VAL A 145 -0.53 3.92 48.52
N LEU A 146 -1.29 3.44 49.51
CA LEU A 146 -2.67 2.98 49.29
C LEU A 146 -3.39 4.05 48.46
N ALA A 147 -3.63 3.76 47.18
CA ALA A 147 -4.28 4.71 46.28
C ALA A 147 -5.63 5.11 46.90
N THR A 148 -5.86 6.42 47.03
CA THR A 148 -7.19 6.89 47.44
C THR A 148 -8.20 6.44 46.39
N ARG A 149 -9.45 6.15 46.78
CA ARG A 149 -10.50 5.80 45.80
C ARG A 149 -10.61 6.85 44.69
N GLN A 150 -10.51 8.13 45.07
CA GLN A 150 -10.51 9.25 44.12
C GLN A 150 -9.39 9.16 43.08
N TYR A 151 -8.18 8.74 43.47
CA TYR A 151 -7.07 8.55 42.53
C TYR A 151 -7.38 7.44 41.52
N VAL A 152 -7.93 6.31 41.99
CA VAL A 152 -8.32 5.20 41.11
C VAL A 152 -9.46 5.60 40.18
N ASP A 153 -10.49 6.28 40.69
CA ASP A 153 -11.64 6.73 39.90
C ASP A 153 -11.20 7.73 38.82
N ASN A 154 -10.32 8.68 39.15
CA ASN A 154 -9.77 9.63 38.19
C ASN A 154 -8.96 8.92 37.08
N ALA A 155 -8.10 7.96 37.46
CA ALA A 155 -7.31 7.19 36.49
C ALA A 155 -8.20 6.34 35.57
N VAL A 156 -9.27 5.74 36.08
CA VAL A 156 -10.24 4.98 35.28
C VAL A 156 -10.95 5.89 34.28
N ILE A 157 -11.36 7.09 34.69
CA ILE A 157 -12.01 8.07 33.81
C ILE A 157 -11.05 8.49 32.69
N GLU A 158 -9.78 8.76 33.02
CA GLU A 158 -8.76 9.15 32.04
C GLU A 158 -8.53 8.05 31.00
N VAL A 159 -8.33 6.80 31.45
CA VAL A 159 -8.13 5.65 30.55
C VAL A 159 -9.37 5.40 29.69
N LYS A 160 -10.57 5.53 30.25
CA LYS A 160 -11.81 5.38 29.50
C LYS A 160 -11.93 6.46 28.42
N ALA A 161 -11.68 7.71 28.76
CA ALA A 161 -11.73 8.82 27.80
C ALA A 161 -10.71 8.63 26.67
N TYR A 162 -9.49 8.21 26.99
CA TYR A 162 -8.47 7.89 25.99
C TYR A 162 -8.89 6.75 25.07
N THR A 163 -9.45 5.68 25.62
CA THR A 163 -9.87 4.50 24.85
C THR A 163 -11.06 4.82 23.94
N ASP A 164 -12.04 5.57 24.45
CA ASP A 164 -13.21 6.01 23.69
C ASP A 164 -12.79 6.94 22.52
N ASP A 165 -11.85 7.86 22.75
CA ASP A 165 -11.29 8.74 21.71
C ASP A 165 -10.54 7.96 20.62
N LEU A 166 -9.68 7.00 21.01
CA LEU A 166 -9.01 6.13 20.05
C LEU A 166 -9.99 5.31 19.21
N MET A 167 -11.03 4.76 19.83
CA MET A 167 -12.03 3.95 19.13
C MET A 167 -12.86 4.82 18.19
N ALA A 168 -13.26 6.02 18.61
CA ALA A 168 -13.97 6.96 17.76
C ALA A 168 -13.14 7.33 16.52
N LYS A 169 -11.83 7.58 16.70
CA LYS A 169 -10.90 7.85 15.59
C LYS A 169 -10.72 6.64 14.67
N HIS A 170 -10.64 5.43 15.21
CA HIS A 170 -10.54 4.19 14.44
C HIS A 170 -11.78 3.98 13.55
N VAL A 171 -12.98 4.15 14.11
CA VAL A 171 -14.26 4.02 13.37
C VAL A 171 -14.44 5.13 12.33
N ALA A 172 -14.00 6.35 12.63
CA ALA A 172 -14.10 7.48 11.70
C ALA A 172 -13.11 7.43 10.53
N ALA A 173 -12.00 6.69 10.68
CA ALA A 173 -11.00 6.57 9.63
C ALA A 173 -11.57 5.78 8.44
N ALA A 174 -11.41 6.32 7.23
CA ALA A 174 -11.80 5.61 6.00
C ALA A 174 -10.98 4.33 5.77
N ASN A 175 -9.73 4.32 6.25
CA ASN A 175 -8.89 3.13 6.28
C ASN A 175 -8.08 3.06 7.58
N PRO A 176 -8.63 2.47 8.65
CA PRO A 176 -7.90 2.29 9.90
C PRO A 176 -6.84 1.18 9.82
N HIS A 177 -6.82 0.41 8.72
CA HIS A 177 -5.97 -0.76 8.55
C HIS A 177 -5.32 -0.76 7.17
N SER A 178 -4.17 -0.11 7.04
CA SER A 178 -3.42 0.00 5.78
C SER A 178 -3.01 -1.32 5.12
N GLN A 179 -3.12 -2.44 5.84
CA GLN A 179 -2.93 -3.80 5.32
C GLN A 179 -4.07 -4.28 4.42
N TYR A 180 -5.24 -3.65 4.50
CA TYR A 180 -6.41 -4.03 3.71
C TYR A 180 -6.71 -2.98 2.65
N LEU A 181 -7.08 -3.45 1.47
CA LEU A 181 -7.56 -2.59 0.40
C LEU A 181 -8.93 -2.02 0.78
N GLN A 182 -9.14 -0.73 0.53
CA GLN A 182 -10.45 -0.11 0.70
C GLN A 182 -11.35 -0.56 -0.43
N ALA A 183 -12.53 -1.10 -0.13
CA ALA A 183 -13.47 -1.57 -1.17
C ALA A 183 -13.77 -0.50 -2.24
N ALA A 184 -13.90 0.77 -1.84
CA ALA A 184 -14.14 1.89 -2.76
C ALA A 184 -12.93 2.25 -3.65
N ASN A 185 -11.70 2.00 -3.19
CA ASN A 185 -10.47 2.41 -3.86
C ASN A 185 -9.59 1.23 -4.30
N ALA A 186 -10.05 -0.01 -4.15
CA ALA A 186 -9.21 -1.20 -4.26
C ALA A 186 -8.42 -1.27 -5.56
N LEU A 187 -9.05 -0.95 -6.70
CA LEU A 187 -8.38 -0.96 -8.01
C LEU A 187 -7.34 0.16 -8.13
N LYS A 188 -7.60 1.33 -7.55
CA LYS A 188 -6.66 2.45 -7.52
C LYS A 188 -5.46 2.11 -6.62
N GLU A 189 -5.71 1.53 -5.45
CA GLU A 189 -4.67 1.10 -4.51
C GLU A 189 -3.79 -0.01 -5.10
N ILE A 190 -4.37 -1.00 -5.78
CA ILE A 190 -3.63 -2.03 -6.53
C ILE A 190 -2.76 -1.40 -7.63
N LYS A 191 -3.30 -0.43 -8.37
CA LYS A 191 -2.55 0.29 -9.41
C LYS A 191 -1.38 1.07 -8.83
N ASP A 192 -1.63 1.86 -7.79
CA ASP A 192 -0.62 2.72 -7.16
C ASP A 192 0.47 1.89 -6.47
N ALA A 193 0.13 0.69 -5.98
CA ALA A 193 1.09 -0.28 -5.45
C ALA A 193 1.90 -1.01 -6.55
N GLY A 194 1.64 -0.77 -7.84
CA GLY A 194 2.30 -1.46 -8.94
C GLY A 194 1.93 -2.94 -9.08
N LYS A 195 0.78 -3.35 -8.50
CA LYS A 195 0.34 -4.75 -8.41
C LYS A 195 -0.73 -5.13 -9.43
N ALA A 196 -0.95 -4.30 -10.45
CA ALA A 196 -1.96 -4.57 -11.48
C ALA A 196 -1.70 -5.90 -12.21
N ALA A 197 -0.46 -6.17 -12.64
CA ALA A 197 -0.11 -7.41 -13.34
C ALA A 197 -0.38 -8.65 -12.47
N ASP A 198 0.06 -8.63 -11.20
CA ASP A 198 -0.19 -9.70 -10.22
C ASP A 198 -1.70 -9.90 -9.98
N ALA A 199 -2.48 -8.82 -9.92
CA ALA A 199 -3.94 -8.90 -9.75
C ALA A 199 -4.63 -9.53 -10.97
N LEU A 200 -4.21 -9.15 -12.18
CA LEU A 200 -4.67 -9.78 -13.42
C LEU A 200 -4.31 -11.27 -13.46
N ASP A 201 -3.12 -11.63 -12.97
CA ASP A 201 -2.65 -13.01 -12.94
C ASP A 201 -3.44 -13.88 -11.97
N ASN A 202 -3.62 -13.40 -10.75
CA ASN A 202 -4.41 -14.08 -9.72
C ASN A 202 -5.88 -14.25 -10.11
N LEU A 203 -6.42 -13.36 -10.95
CA LEU A 203 -7.77 -13.48 -11.50
C LEU A 203 -7.83 -14.39 -12.75
N GLY A 204 -6.71 -14.97 -13.17
CA GLY A 204 -6.63 -15.81 -14.37
C GLY A 204 -6.82 -15.05 -15.69
N LEU A 205 -6.73 -13.71 -15.65
CA LEU A 205 -6.93 -12.84 -16.81
C LEU A 205 -5.65 -12.68 -17.65
N THR A 206 -4.51 -13.12 -17.14
CA THR A 206 -3.24 -13.23 -17.87
C THR A 206 -3.22 -14.37 -18.89
N ILE A 207 -4.09 -15.38 -18.77
CA ILE A 207 -4.16 -16.53 -19.69
C ILE A 207 -4.63 -16.11 -21.10
N LEU A 208 -5.15 -14.89 -21.26
CA LEU A 208 -5.45 -14.31 -22.59
C LEU A 208 -4.23 -13.58 -23.23
N GLY A 209 -3.11 -13.51 -22.52
CA GLY A 209 -1.92 -12.75 -22.88
C GLY A 209 -2.23 -11.26 -22.97
N ALA A 210 -1.63 -10.47 -22.07
CA ALA A 210 -1.64 -9.00 -22.11
C ALA A 210 -2.93 -8.36 -22.67
N GLY A 211 -4.09 -8.69 -22.09
CA GLY A 211 -5.32 -7.92 -22.30
C GLY A 211 -6.02 -8.02 -23.68
N SER A 212 -5.83 -9.07 -24.48
CA SER A 212 -6.60 -9.25 -25.71
C SER A 212 -7.24 -10.63 -25.83
N ALA A 213 -8.54 -10.66 -26.13
CA ALA A 213 -9.33 -11.88 -26.36
C ALA A 213 -8.88 -12.72 -27.59
N LEU A 214 -7.91 -12.21 -28.37
CA LEU A 214 -7.39 -12.86 -29.57
C LEU A 214 -6.06 -13.58 -29.27
N PRO A 215 -5.98 -14.91 -29.45
CA PRO A 215 -4.74 -15.67 -29.37
C PRO A 215 -3.60 -15.07 -30.20
N VAL A 216 -2.37 -15.20 -29.71
CA VAL A 216 -1.15 -14.79 -30.43
C VAL A 216 -1.06 -15.54 -31.77
N GLY A 217 -0.74 -14.82 -32.84
CA GLY A 217 -0.53 -15.38 -34.18
C GLY A 217 -1.76 -15.38 -35.10
N ILE A 218 -2.93 -14.89 -34.68
CA ILE A 218 -4.07 -14.73 -35.59
C ILE A 218 -3.87 -13.50 -36.49
N PRO A 219 -3.88 -13.64 -37.83
CA PRO A 219 -3.86 -12.49 -38.73
C PRO A 219 -5.21 -11.74 -38.66
N VAL A 220 -5.16 -10.44 -38.38
CA VAL A 220 -6.35 -9.58 -38.37
C VAL A 220 -6.20 -8.41 -39.35
N PRO A 221 -7.29 -7.97 -40.00
CA PRO A 221 -7.28 -6.79 -40.85
C PRO A 221 -7.11 -5.51 -40.03
N TRP A 222 -6.18 -4.65 -40.44
CA TRP A 222 -5.84 -3.39 -39.80
C TRP A 222 -5.91 -2.22 -40.80
N PRO A 223 -6.59 -1.12 -40.45
CA PRO A 223 -6.96 -0.10 -41.43
C PRO A 223 -5.80 0.82 -41.84
N THR A 224 -4.66 0.83 -41.13
CA THR A 224 -3.54 1.73 -41.44
C THR A 224 -2.30 0.96 -41.90
N ALA A 225 -1.44 1.65 -42.65
CA ALA A 225 -0.18 1.06 -43.14
C ALA A 225 0.79 0.71 -42.00
N THR A 226 0.71 1.39 -40.85
CA THR A 226 1.60 1.20 -39.71
C THR A 226 0.93 0.31 -38.66
N ALA A 227 1.57 -0.81 -38.32
CA ALA A 227 1.09 -1.66 -37.24
C ALA A 227 1.28 -0.93 -35.89
N PRO A 228 0.33 -1.04 -34.95
CA PRO A 228 0.50 -0.51 -33.61
C PRO A 228 1.64 -1.23 -32.87
N THR A 229 2.17 -0.59 -31.83
CA THR A 229 3.20 -1.19 -30.98
C THR A 229 2.73 -2.55 -30.43
N GLY A 230 3.60 -3.56 -30.49
CA GLY A 230 3.28 -4.93 -30.08
C GLY A 230 2.64 -5.80 -31.17
N TRP A 231 2.54 -5.30 -32.41
CA TRP A 231 2.01 -6.04 -33.56
C TRP A 231 3.03 -6.09 -34.71
N ILE A 232 2.99 -7.16 -35.49
CA ILE A 232 3.89 -7.38 -36.64
C ILE A 232 3.04 -7.57 -37.90
N LYS A 233 3.49 -7.02 -39.03
CA LYS A 233 2.81 -7.18 -40.32
C LYS A 233 3.03 -8.59 -40.88
N CYS A 234 1.99 -9.16 -41.50
CA CYS A 234 2.07 -10.38 -42.29
C CYS A 234 2.59 -10.05 -43.70
N ASN A 235 3.85 -9.61 -43.79
CA ASN A 235 4.52 -9.21 -45.02
C ASN A 235 5.78 -10.04 -45.30
N GLY A 236 5.82 -11.29 -44.79
CA GLY A 236 7.01 -12.13 -44.87
C GLY A 236 8.08 -11.83 -43.80
N ALA A 237 7.80 -10.96 -42.82
CA ALA A 237 8.77 -10.60 -41.79
C ALA A 237 9.22 -11.81 -40.96
N SER A 238 10.52 -11.87 -40.68
CA SER A 238 11.08 -12.80 -39.69
C SER A 238 11.00 -12.20 -38.29
N PHE A 239 10.96 -13.04 -37.27
CA PHE A 239 10.91 -12.63 -35.87
C PHE A 239 11.76 -13.56 -34.99
N SER A 240 12.01 -13.16 -33.75
CA SER A 240 12.84 -13.92 -32.81
C SER A 240 11.95 -14.69 -31.82
N SER A 241 12.22 -15.98 -31.63
CA SER A 241 11.57 -16.79 -30.59
C SER A 241 11.94 -16.36 -29.17
N ALA A 242 13.10 -15.72 -28.98
CA ALA A 242 13.49 -15.15 -27.69
C ALA A 242 12.66 -13.91 -27.34
N THR A 243 12.24 -13.14 -28.36
CA THR A 243 11.42 -11.94 -28.16
C THR A 243 9.92 -12.27 -28.16
N TYR A 244 9.49 -13.24 -28.97
CA TYR A 244 8.08 -13.60 -29.17
C TYR A 244 7.88 -15.12 -29.10
N PRO A 245 7.98 -15.73 -27.90
CA PRO A 245 7.93 -17.18 -27.73
C PRO A 245 6.56 -17.79 -28.08
N GLU A 246 5.46 -17.10 -27.76
CA GLU A 246 4.12 -17.59 -28.11
C GLU A 246 3.85 -17.50 -29.61
N LEU A 247 4.38 -16.48 -30.29
CA LEU A 247 4.28 -16.37 -31.75
C LEU A 247 5.10 -17.47 -32.44
N ALA A 248 6.23 -17.88 -31.83
CA ALA A 248 7.04 -18.99 -32.34
C ALA A 248 6.32 -20.34 -32.24
N LYS A 249 5.40 -20.52 -31.27
CA LYS A 249 4.54 -21.72 -31.22
C LYS A 249 3.53 -21.73 -32.38
N ALA A 250 2.98 -20.58 -32.73
CA ALA A 250 2.04 -20.44 -33.85
C ALA A 250 2.73 -20.51 -35.23
N TYR A 251 3.93 -19.94 -35.35
CA TYR A 251 4.75 -19.94 -36.57
C TYR A 251 6.15 -20.48 -36.30
N PRO A 252 6.34 -21.83 -36.28
CA PRO A 252 7.62 -22.46 -35.93
C PRO A 252 8.79 -22.11 -36.85
N ALA A 253 8.51 -21.67 -38.08
CA ALA A 253 9.51 -21.19 -39.03
C ALA A 253 10.10 -19.81 -38.69
N LEU A 254 9.62 -19.16 -37.61
CA LEU A 254 10.05 -17.84 -37.15
C LEU A 254 9.88 -16.74 -38.22
N LYS A 255 8.92 -16.96 -39.12
CA LYS A 255 8.60 -16.07 -40.24
C LYS A 255 7.10 -16.06 -40.45
N LEU A 256 6.56 -14.86 -40.60
CA LEU A 256 5.14 -14.67 -40.91
C LEU A 256 4.88 -14.89 -42.40
N PRO A 257 3.67 -15.32 -42.78
CA PRO A 257 3.26 -15.35 -44.18
C PRO A 257 3.27 -13.94 -44.77
N ASP A 258 3.47 -13.83 -46.08
CA ASP A 258 3.20 -12.61 -46.82
C ASP A 258 1.77 -12.68 -47.34
N LEU A 259 0.86 -11.93 -46.71
CA LEU A 259 -0.58 -11.96 -47.01
C LEU A 259 -1.01 -10.77 -47.87
N ARG A 260 -0.07 -10.02 -48.43
CA ARG A 260 -0.37 -8.85 -49.27
C ARG A 260 -0.93 -9.33 -50.61
N GLY A 261 -2.21 -9.08 -50.84
CA GLY A 261 -2.91 -9.50 -52.06
C GLY A 261 -3.54 -10.90 -51.98
N GLU A 262 -3.36 -11.61 -50.87
CA GLU A 262 -3.83 -12.98 -50.72
C GLU A 262 -5.25 -13.06 -50.12
N PHE A 263 -6.00 -14.09 -50.53
CA PHE A 263 -7.25 -14.48 -49.89
C PHE A 263 -7.02 -15.68 -48.97
N LEU A 264 -7.47 -15.57 -47.71
CA LEU A 264 -7.40 -16.68 -46.77
C LEU A 264 -8.53 -17.69 -47.06
N ARG A 265 -8.17 -18.96 -47.13
CA ARG A 265 -9.09 -20.10 -47.27
C ARG A 265 -8.95 -21.02 -46.06
N GLY A 266 -10.07 -21.62 -45.64
CA GLY A 266 -10.06 -22.67 -44.62
C GLY A 266 -9.26 -23.89 -45.08
N TRP A 267 -8.44 -24.44 -44.19
CA TRP A 267 -7.73 -25.68 -44.46
C TRP A 267 -8.72 -26.85 -44.50
N ASP A 268 -8.53 -27.77 -45.45
CA ASP A 268 -9.46 -28.87 -45.70
C ASP A 268 -9.59 -29.84 -44.51
N ASP A 269 -8.49 -30.08 -43.80
CA ASP A 269 -8.41 -30.96 -42.62
C ASP A 269 -9.13 -32.32 -42.81
N GLY A 270 -9.01 -32.89 -44.02
CA GLY A 270 -9.57 -34.21 -44.36
C GLY A 270 -11.03 -34.20 -44.80
N ARG A 271 -11.65 -33.03 -45.01
CA ARG A 271 -13.03 -32.92 -45.53
C ARG A 271 -13.15 -33.38 -46.99
N GLY A 272 -12.09 -33.27 -47.79
CA GLY A 272 -12.03 -33.72 -49.17
C GLY A 272 -12.41 -32.67 -50.23
N VAL A 273 -12.70 -31.43 -49.85
CA VAL A 273 -13.10 -30.34 -50.77
C VAL A 273 -11.87 -29.64 -51.38
N ASP A 274 -10.82 -29.43 -50.59
CA ASP A 274 -9.56 -28.82 -51.02
C ASP A 274 -8.38 -29.73 -50.64
N SER A 275 -8.45 -30.97 -51.12
CA SER A 275 -7.51 -32.05 -50.80
C SER A 275 -6.07 -31.73 -51.25
N GLY A 276 -5.09 -32.23 -50.50
CA GLY A 276 -3.67 -32.09 -50.84
C GLY A 276 -3.03 -30.76 -50.45
N ARG A 277 -3.76 -29.90 -49.74
CA ARG A 277 -3.27 -28.61 -49.23
C ARG A 277 -2.65 -28.74 -47.83
N ALA A 278 -1.54 -28.05 -47.61
CA ALA A 278 -0.95 -27.86 -46.29
C ALA A 278 -1.30 -26.49 -45.70
N LEU A 279 -1.32 -26.35 -44.37
CA LEU A 279 -1.44 -25.05 -43.71
C LEU A 279 -0.36 -24.09 -44.22
N LEU A 280 -0.74 -22.83 -44.45
CA LEU A 280 0.12 -21.75 -44.97
C LEU A 280 0.70 -21.97 -46.38
N SER A 281 0.27 -22.99 -47.12
CA SER A 281 0.65 -23.15 -48.53
C SER A 281 -0.01 -22.10 -49.42
N LEU A 282 0.72 -21.58 -50.41
CA LEU A 282 0.18 -20.66 -51.44
C LEU A 282 -0.56 -21.45 -52.54
N GLN A 283 -1.51 -20.80 -53.20
CA GLN A 283 -2.17 -21.33 -54.39
C GLN A 283 -2.21 -20.23 -55.44
N ASP A 284 -1.81 -20.55 -56.66
CA ASP A 284 -2.07 -19.64 -57.78
C ASP A 284 -3.57 -19.60 -58.09
N HIS A 285 -4.01 -18.47 -58.66
CA HIS A 285 -5.36 -18.36 -59.18
C HIS A 285 -5.58 -19.38 -60.30
N THR A 286 -6.75 -20.01 -60.31
CA THR A 286 -7.15 -20.92 -61.37
C THR A 286 -8.61 -20.71 -61.71
N MET A 287 -8.95 -20.70 -62.99
CA MET A 287 -10.35 -20.77 -63.44
C MET A 287 -10.75 -22.23 -63.59
N GLN A 288 -11.98 -22.57 -63.23
CA GLN A 288 -12.50 -23.90 -63.51
C GLN A 288 -12.51 -24.13 -65.03
N MET A 289 -12.11 -25.33 -65.45
CA MET A 289 -12.26 -25.74 -66.85
C MET A 289 -13.73 -25.61 -67.25
N HIS A 290 -13.98 -24.87 -68.33
CA HIS A 290 -15.31 -24.69 -68.90
C HIS A 290 -15.21 -24.55 -70.41
N ASN A 291 -16.33 -24.77 -71.09
CA ASN A 291 -16.49 -24.57 -72.52
C ASN A 291 -17.63 -23.58 -72.78
N HIS A 292 -17.57 -22.93 -73.94
CA HIS A 292 -18.66 -22.09 -74.44
C HIS A 292 -19.25 -22.74 -75.68
N TYR A 293 -20.59 -22.85 -75.71
CA TYR A 293 -21.31 -23.21 -76.92
C TYR A 293 -21.61 -21.95 -77.70
N MET A 294 -20.95 -21.77 -78.85
CA MET A 294 -21.25 -20.65 -79.75
C MET A 294 -22.37 -21.06 -80.71
N TYR A 295 -23.51 -20.37 -80.66
CA TYR A 295 -24.55 -20.52 -81.68
C TYR A 295 -24.05 -19.90 -82.99
N THR A 296 -23.56 -20.73 -83.91
CA THR A 296 -23.40 -20.33 -85.31
C THR A 296 -24.78 -20.43 -85.97
N GLN A 297 -25.43 -19.30 -86.21
CA GLN A 297 -26.59 -19.28 -87.10
C GLN A 297 -26.04 -19.50 -88.51
N GLY A 298 -26.22 -20.71 -89.05
CA GLY A 298 -25.79 -21.05 -90.39
C GLY A 298 -26.30 -19.99 -91.36
N ALA A 299 -25.40 -19.47 -92.19
CA ALA A 299 -25.76 -18.61 -93.31
C ALA A 299 -26.97 -19.24 -94.03
N LEU A 300 -28.00 -18.42 -94.25
CA LEU A 300 -29.26 -18.79 -94.89
C LEU A 300 -28.99 -19.74 -96.07
N ALA A 301 -29.77 -20.82 -96.16
CA ALA A 301 -29.72 -21.74 -97.29
C ALA A 301 -29.86 -20.95 -98.61
N GLY A 302 -28.76 -20.88 -99.39
CA GLY A 302 -28.74 -20.19 -100.68
C GLY A 302 -27.48 -19.37 -101.01
N THR A 303 -26.61 -19.07 -100.04
CA THR A 303 -25.35 -18.33 -100.28
C THR A 303 -24.11 -19.07 -99.79
N ILE A 304 -24.01 -20.37 -100.08
CA ILE A 304 -22.79 -21.15 -99.84
C ILE A 304 -22.04 -21.29 -101.17
N TRP A 305 -20.84 -20.70 -101.25
CA TRP A 305 -19.80 -21.20 -102.15
C TRP A 305 -18.81 -22.00 -101.29
N ALA A 306 -18.99 -23.32 -101.33
CA ALA A 306 -18.09 -24.36 -100.83
C ALA A 306 -18.01 -24.60 -99.29
N PRO A 307 -17.77 -25.87 -98.88
CA PRO A 307 -17.96 -26.34 -97.51
C PRO A 307 -16.79 -25.97 -96.61
N ILE A 308 -17.10 -25.54 -95.38
CA ILE A 308 -16.15 -25.51 -94.27
C ILE A 308 -16.31 -26.84 -93.53
N ASP A 309 -15.82 -27.91 -94.14
CA ASP A 309 -15.28 -29.07 -93.44
C ASP A 309 -14.52 -29.93 -94.46
N ASP A 310 -13.21 -29.72 -94.53
CA ASP A 310 -12.29 -30.74 -95.01
C ASP A 310 -11.07 -30.74 -94.10
N THR A 311 -10.76 -31.92 -93.58
CA THR A 311 -9.61 -32.30 -92.76
C THR A 311 -9.68 -31.98 -91.26
N ASN A 312 -10.22 -32.94 -90.50
CA ASN A 312 -9.61 -33.55 -89.30
C ASN A 312 -8.72 -32.64 -88.42
N ASN A 313 -9.19 -31.44 -88.08
CA ASN A 313 -8.53 -30.49 -87.22
C ASN A 313 -9.48 -30.09 -86.10
N SER A 314 -9.17 -30.56 -84.90
CA SER A 314 -9.82 -30.12 -83.67
C SER A 314 -9.37 -28.71 -83.30
N GLN A 315 -9.89 -27.66 -83.95
CA GLN A 315 -9.65 -26.27 -83.54
C GLN A 315 -10.91 -25.41 -83.73
N THR A 316 -11.56 -24.96 -82.66
CA THR A 316 -11.30 -23.72 -81.89
C THR A 316 -11.41 -22.44 -82.73
N ASN A 317 -12.38 -21.60 -82.34
CA ASN A 317 -12.57 -20.19 -82.70
C ASN A 317 -12.92 -19.83 -84.16
N GLY A 318 -14.18 -19.40 -84.32
CA GLY A 318 -14.48 -18.21 -85.11
C GLY A 318 -14.41 -18.34 -86.63
N ASP A 319 -15.07 -19.35 -87.21
CA ASP A 319 -15.25 -19.37 -88.66
C ASP A 319 -16.41 -18.45 -89.09
N ALA A 320 -16.13 -17.14 -89.03
CA ALA A 320 -16.85 -16.16 -89.82
C ALA A 320 -16.08 -16.04 -91.15
N ALA A 321 -16.69 -16.53 -92.23
CA ALA A 321 -16.19 -16.31 -93.58
C ALA A 321 -15.99 -14.81 -93.83
N ILE A 322 -14.74 -14.37 -93.97
CA ILE A 322 -14.41 -13.01 -94.44
C ILE A 322 -13.72 -13.14 -95.79
N GLY A 323 -14.24 -12.38 -96.77
CA GLY A 323 -13.76 -12.36 -98.14
C GLY A 323 -12.27 -12.08 -98.29
N ASN A 324 -11.72 -12.59 -99.39
CA ASN A 324 -10.34 -12.48 -99.81
C ASN A 324 -9.77 -11.06 -99.63
N GLY A 325 -8.81 -10.90 -98.72
CA GLY A 325 -8.02 -9.69 -98.55
C GLY A 325 -8.30 -8.85 -97.30
N THR A 326 -9.30 -9.20 -96.49
CA THR A 326 -9.52 -8.56 -95.18
C THR A 326 -9.34 -9.56 -94.06
N SER A 327 -8.30 -9.38 -93.25
CA SER A 327 -8.03 -10.21 -92.08
C SER A 327 -9.24 -10.24 -91.14
N SER A 328 -9.81 -11.42 -90.93
CA SER A 328 -10.62 -11.70 -89.74
C SER A 328 -9.67 -11.70 -88.55
N GLY A 329 -9.94 -10.85 -87.58
CA GLY A 329 -9.06 -10.64 -86.44
C GLY A 329 -8.10 -9.48 -86.68
N ILE A 330 -8.54 -8.30 -86.23
CA ILE A 330 -7.58 -7.41 -85.60
C ILE A 330 -6.89 -8.28 -84.54
N TRP A 331 -5.60 -8.61 -84.74
CA TRP A 331 -4.72 -9.02 -83.65
C TRP A 331 -4.49 -7.80 -82.74
N SER A 332 -5.57 -7.18 -82.27
CA SER A 332 -5.47 -6.27 -81.17
C SER A 332 -5.19 -7.17 -79.99
N THR A 333 -4.17 -6.82 -79.23
CA THR A 333 -3.96 -7.31 -77.88
C THR A 333 -5.12 -6.94 -76.94
N GLN A 334 -6.28 -6.54 -77.47
CA GLN A 334 -7.50 -6.28 -76.73
C GLN A 334 -8.30 -7.58 -76.69
N SER A 335 -8.26 -8.21 -75.52
CA SER A 335 -9.06 -9.34 -75.07
C SER A 335 -10.45 -9.38 -75.73
N ASN A 336 -10.72 -10.41 -76.54
CA ASN A 336 -12.06 -10.72 -77.07
C ASN A 336 -12.94 -11.33 -75.97
N GLY A 337 -13.26 -10.47 -75.02
CA GLY A 337 -14.19 -10.62 -73.93
C GLY A 337 -14.32 -9.22 -73.35
N THR A 338 -15.20 -8.40 -73.93
CA THR A 338 -15.33 -6.96 -73.57
C THR A 338 -16.63 -6.67 -72.83
N VAL A 339 -17.41 -7.71 -72.52
CA VAL A 339 -18.63 -7.59 -71.72
C VAL A 339 -18.30 -7.93 -70.28
N GLY A 340 -17.77 -6.96 -69.52
CA GLY A 340 -17.43 -7.13 -68.11
C GLY A 340 -16.20 -6.35 -67.64
N ASN A 341 -15.84 -6.52 -66.36
CA ASN A 341 -14.64 -5.92 -65.76
C ASN A 341 -13.48 -6.91 -65.86
N PHE A 342 -12.52 -6.66 -66.75
CA PHE A 342 -11.32 -7.48 -66.94
C PHE A 342 -10.08 -6.80 -66.34
N ALA A 343 -9.19 -7.59 -65.75
CA ALA A 343 -7.92 -7.13 -65.16
C ALA A 343 -6.85 -8.23 -65.31
N SER A 344 -5.60 -7.93 -64.94
CA SER A 344 -4.49 -8.90 -64.95
C SER A 344 -4.65 -10.05 -63.95
N GLU A 345 -5.56 -9.90 -62.99
CA GLU A 345 -5.84 -10.85 -61.93
C GLU A 345 -7.35 -10.97 -61.74
N THR A 346 -7.87 -12.20 -61.61
CA THR A 346 -9.26 -12.43 -61.24
C THR A 346 -9.41 -12.27 -59.73
N ARG A 347 -10.22 -11.30 -59.28
CA ARG A 347 -10.43 -11.03 -57.85
C ARG A 347 -11.88 -10.67 -57.54
N PRO A 348 -12.42 -11.06 -56.38
CA PRO A 348 -13.67 -10.52 -55.89
C PRO A 348 -13.54 -9.02 -55.60
N ARG A 349 -14.67 -8.31 -55.53
CA ARG A 349 -14.69 -6.95 -54.99
C ARG A 349 -14.16 -6.97 -53.55
N ASN A 350 -13.14 -6.17 -53.26
CA ASN A 350 -12.48 -6.16 -51.97
C ASN A 350 -12.01 -4.75 -51.59
N VAL A 351 -11.67 -4.56 -50.32
CA VAL A 351 -11.03 -3.36 -49.77
C VAL A 351 -9.71 -3.81 -49.12
N ALA A 352 -8.61 -3.11 -49.40
CA ALA A 352 -7.30 -3.47 -48.90
C ALA A 352 -7.12 -3.03 -47.44
N PHE A 353 -6.84 -4.00 -46.57
CA PHE A 353 -6.39 -3.81 -45.19
C PHE A 353 -4.99 -4.40 -45.03
N ASN A 354 -4.24 -3.91 -44.05
CA ASN A 354 -2.97 -4.52 -43.66
C ASN A 354 -3.27 -5.74 -42.77
N TYR A 355 -2.66 -6.90 -43.01
CA TYR A 355 -2.76 -8.01 -42.08
C TYR A 355 -1.67 -7.91 -41.02
N ILE A 356 -2.07 -7.94 -39.75
CA ILE A 356 -1.14 -7.89 -38.61
C ILE A 356 -1.42 -9.05 -37.64
N VAL A 357 -0.38 -9.51 -36.93
CA VAL A 357 -0.48 -10.46 -35.82
C VAL A 357 -0.01 -9.82 -34.53
N ARG A 358 -0.62 -10.22 -33.42
CA ARG A 358 -0.15 -9.85 -32.09
C ARG A 358 1.19 -10.52 -31.84
N ALA A 359 2.17 -9.78 -31.31
CA ALA A 359 3.52 -10.28 -31.08
C ALA A 359 3.71 -10.88 -29.67
N ALA A 360 2.93 -10.44 -28.68
CA ALA A 360 2.94 -10.92 -27.29
C ALA A 360 1.53 -10.89 -26.69
#